data_AF-A0A8X6MIB5-F1
#
_entry.id   AF-A0A8X6MIB5-F1
#
_cell.length_a   1.000
_cell.length_b   1.000
_cell.length_c   1.000
_cell.angle_alpha   90.00
_cell.angle_beta   90.00
_cell.angle_gamma   90.00
#
_symmetry.space_group_name_H-M   'P 1'
#
loop_
_entity.id
_entity.type
_entity.pdbx_description
1 polymer ?
#
loop_
_entity_poly.entity_id
_entity_poly.type
_entity_poly.pdbx_seq_one_letter_code
_entity_poly.pdbx_strand_id
1 'polypeptide(L)'
;MFSLVVIDSTLLYLPSKLFQNTIYEKIRFANTQIMSLSDSDLAFVGLEDHLEEIRASDAHYITQWDWSQLRNLRKIDVIDIHLISMYSIEQEFPSLTSLTSLSISKAEISFIHPKVFRGLSNLRMLILQDNEISEMSRSMLPNPAKELYMIDLSGNRLSSFPPNMFINMPNLKELELNNNHFVTLDEDTFRWPFENLKSLMFKGNSFRCDCRLRWLVNTRKPSTLEAKCAQPDNLNGVALENIVSSVLWCV
;
A
#
# COMPACT_ATOMS: atom_id res chain seq x y z
N MET A 1 -25.09 11.23 6.99
CA MET A 1 -24.16 10.18 6.59
C MET A 1 -24.67 8.86 7.12
N PHE A 2 -25.18 8.00 6.24
CA PHE A 2 -25.81 6.73 6.60
C PHE A 2 -24.74 5.64 6.60
N SER A 3 -24.54 4.96 7.73
CA SER A 3 -23.56 3.88 7.85
C SER A 3 -24.22 2.60 8.34
N LEU A 4 -23.91 1.48 7.69
CA LEU A 4 -24.17 0.15 8.20
C LEU A 4 -22.90 -0.36 8.90
N VAL A 5 -23.05 -0.86 10.12
CA VAL A 5 -21.96 -1.37 10.93
C VAL A 5 -22.34 -2.77 11.40
N VAL A 6 -21.52 -3.75 11.04
CA VAL A 6 -21.69 -5.17 11.38
C VAL A 6 -20.54 -5.56 12.30
N ILE A 7 -20.85 -5.83 13.56
CA ILE A 7 -19.86 -6.13 14.61
C ILE A 7 -20.25 -7.42 15.32
N ASP A 8 -19.26 -8.22 15.70
CA ASP A 8 -19.45 -9.45 16.50
C ASP A 8 -20.48 -10.39 15.87
N SER A 9 -20.43 -10.51 14.55
CA SER A 9 -21.46 -11.17 13.75
C SER A 9 -20.98 -12.49 13.19
N THR A 10 -21.86 -13.49 13.26
CA THR A 10 -21.68 -14.82 12.64
C THR A 10 -22.21 -14.87 11.21
N LEU A 11 -22.54 -13.71 10.61
CA LEU A 11 -22.95 -13.64 9.22
C LEU A 11 -21.78 -14.06 8.33
N LEU A 12 -22.02 -15.05 7.46
CA LEU A 12 -21.05 -15.49 6.46
C LEU A 12 -21.01 -14.55 5.25
N TYR A 13 -22.10 -13.85 4.98
CA TYR A 13 -22.25 -12.90 3.89
C TYR A 13 -23.39 -11.92 4.18
N LEU A 14 -23.44 -10.82 3.42
CA LEU A 14 -24.61 -9.93 3.42
C LEU A 14 -25.57 -10.32 2.29
N PRO A 15 -26.88 -10.45 2.54
CA PRO A 15 -27.84 -10.72 1.48
C PRO A 15 -27.84 -9.62 0.43
N SER A 16 -27.76 -9.98 -0.85
CA SER A 16 -27.69 -9.05 -1.99
C SER A 16 -28.85 -8.04 -2.04
N LYS A 17 -30.05 -8.42 -1.59
CA LYS A 17 -31.23 -7.54 -1.58
C LYS A 17 -31.31 -6.60 -0.38
N LEU A 18 -30.41 -6.71 0.60
CA LEU A 18 -30.46 -5.95 1.85
C LEU A 18 -30.50 -4.43 1.63
N PHE A 19 -29.89 -3.96 0.56
CA PHE A 19 -29.66 -2.54 0.32
C PHE A 19 -30.60 -1.89 -0.70
N GLN A 20 -31.56 -2.65 -1.23
CA GLN A 20 -32.54 -2.10 -2.17
C GLN A 20 -33.34 -0.97 -1.51
N ASN A 21 -33.40 0.19 -2.16
CA ASN A 21 -34.05 1.40 -1.66
C ASN A 21 -33.43 1.96 -0.37
N THR A 22 -32.13 1.74 -0.16
CA THR A 22 -31.35 2.35 0.92
C THR A 22 -30.30 3.32 0.37
N ILE A 23 -29.70 4.11 1.24
CA ILE A 23 -28.74 5.17 0.87
C ILE A 23 -27.50 5.13 1.76
N TYR A 24 -27.07 3.92 2.14
CA TYR A 24 -25.85 3.76 2.94
C TYR A 24 -24.63 4.21 2.15
N GLU A 25 -23.85 5.11 2.75
CA GLU A 25 -22.61 5.65 2.21
C GLU A 25 -21.40 4.90 2.73
N LYS A 26 -21.53 4.24 3.89
CA LYS A 26 -20.42 3.56 4.57
C LYS A 26 -20.82 2.20 5.10
N ILE A 27 -20.02 1.18 4.82
CA ILE A 27 -20.19 -0.17 5.36
C ILE A 27 -18.95 -0.56 6.13
N ARG A 28 -19.14 -1.00 7.38
CA ARG A 28 -18.05 -1.41 8.25
C ARG A 28 -18.28 -2.80 8.82
N PHE A 29 -17.24 -3.61 8.76
CA PHE A 29 -17.18 -4.94 9.35
C PHE A 29 -16.09 -4.94 10.43
N ALA A 30 -16.44 -5.38 11.63
CA ALA A 30 -15.47 -5.56 12.72
C ALA A 30 -15.72 -6.88 13.46
N ASN A 31 -14.69 -7.69 13.64
CA ASN A 31 -14.81 -8.98 14.34
C ASN A 31 -15.96 -9.82 13.76
N THR A 32 -15.89 -10.11 12.46
CA THR A 32 -16.95 -10.84 11.75
C THR A 32 -16.46 -12.15 11.14
N GLN A 33 -17.39 -13.08 10.96
CA GLN A 33 -17.15 -14.36 10.27
C GLN A 33 -17.50 -14.28 8.77
N ILE A 34 -17.53 -13.08 8.21
CA ILE A 34 -17.83 -12.91 6.79
C ILE A 34 -16.77 -13.63 5.98
N MET A 35 -17.20 -14.33 4.94
CA MET A 35 -16.34 -15.04 3.98
C MET A 35 -16.54 -14.47 2.57
N SER A 36 -17.70 -13.87 2.29
CA SER A 36 -18.03 -13.21 1.02
C SER A 36 -18.81 -11.93 1.28
N LEU A 37 -18.61 -10.90 0.46
CA LEU A 37 -19.36 -9.64 0.61
C LEU A 37 -20.85 -9.79 0.29
N SER A 38 -21.21 -10.84 -0.46
CA SER A 38 -22.58 -11.08 -0.95
C SER A 38 -22.88 -12.56 -1.17
N ASP A 39 -24.17 -12.89 -1.21
CA ASP A 39 -24.69 -14.20 -1.66
C ASP A 39 -24.90 -14.31 -3.17
N SER A 40 -24.47 -13.29 -3.93
CA SER A 40 -24.63 -13.24 -5.38
C SER A 40 -23.36 -12.73 -6.07
N ASP A 41 -23.37 -12.73 -7.41
CA ASP A 41 -22.27 -12.21 -8.23
C ASP A 41 -21.96 -10.72 -7.97
N LEU A 42 -22.88 -9.97 -7.35
CA LEU A 42 -22.71 -8.55 -7.05
C LEU A 42 -22.91 -8.30 -5.56
N ALA A 43 -21.99 -7.54 -4.97
CA ALA A 43 -22.16 -7.01 -3.62
C ALA A 43 -22.83 -5.64 -3.66
N PHE A 44 -23.55 -5.32 -2.58
CA PHE A 44 -24.11 -3.98 -2.34
C PHE A 44 -25.06 -3.47 -3.42
N VAL A 45 -25.85 -4.36 -4.02
CA VAL A 45 -26.84 -4.01 -5.05
C VAL A 45 -27.83 -2.96 -4.53
N GLY A 46 -27.97 -1.85 -5.25
CA GLY A 46 -28.75 -0.67 -4.86
C GLY A 46 -27.93 0.48 -4.27
N LEU A 47 -26.64 0.27 -3.95
CA LEU A 47 -25.74 1.31 -3.44
C LEU A 47 -24.70 1.78 -4.45
N GLU A 48 -24.88 1.48 -5.73
CA GLU A 48 -23.89 1.76 -6.78
C GLU A 48 -23.48 3.24 -6.85
N ASP A 49 -24.44 4.14 -6.62
CA ASP A 49 -24.26 5.61 -6.63
C ASP A 49 -24.19 6.24 -5.23
N HIS A 50 -24.10 5.41 -4.17
CA HIS A 50 -24.18 5.86 -2.78
C HIS A 50 -23.00 5.41 -1.94
N LEU A 51 -22.51 4.18 -2.12
CA LEU A 51 -21.45 3.62 -1.28
C LEU A 51 -20.10 4.29 -1.58
N GLU A 52 -19.55 4.96 -0.57
CA GLU A 52 -18.29 5.72 -0.63
C GLU A 52 -17.16 5.02 0.14
N GLU A 53 -17.48 4.27 1.20
CA GLU A 53 -16.48 3.67 2.08
C GLU A 53 -16.85 2.22 2.45
N ILE A 54 -15.89 1.31 2.27
CA ILE A 54 -15.92 -0.04 2.85
C ILE A 54 -14.75 -0.16 3.81
N ARG A 55 -15.02 -0.50 5.07
CA ARG A 55 -13.98 -0.90 6.02
C ARG A 55 -14.19 -2.30 6.55
N ALA A 56 -13.12 -3.06 6.66
CA ALA A 56 -13.12 -4.35 7.35
C ALA A 56 -11.93 -4.43 8.29
N SER A 57 -12.20 -4.83 9.52
CA SER A 57 -11.20 -5.02 10.56
C SER A 57 -11.45 -6.35 11.25
N ASP A 58 -10.39 -7.06 11.61
CA ASP A 58 -10.51 -8.28 12.42
C ASP A 58 -11.45 -9.31 11.76
N ALA A 59 -11.21 -9.56 10.47
CA ALA A 59 -12.01 -10.46 9.64
C ALA A 59 -11.19 -11.70 9.29
N HIS A 60 -10.77 -12.44 10.31
CA HIS A 60 -9.85 -13.58 10.22
C HIS A 60 -10.31 -14.72 9.31
N TYR A 61 -11.60 -14.81 9.02
CA TYR A 61 -12.15 -15.87 8.16
C TYR A 61 -12.07 -15.55 6.67
N ILE A 62 -11.76 -14.30 6.30
CA ILE A 62 -11.61 -13.95 4.88
C ILE A 62 -10.18 -14.22 4.43
N THR A 63 -9.99 -15.36 3.77
CA THR A 63 -8.72 -15.74 3.17
C THR A 63 -8.55 -15.20 1.75
N GLN A 64 -9.65 -14.86 1.08
CA GLN A 64 -9.67 -14.25 -0.25
C GLN A 64 -10.92 -13.37 -0.43
N TRP A 65 -10.74 -12.17 -0.99
CA TRP A 65 -11.85 -11.31 -1.42
C TRP A 65 -12.12 -11.52 -2.90
N ASP A 66 -13.39 -11.75 -3.26
CA ASP A 66 -13.83 -11.63 -4.65
C ASP A 66 -14.08 -10.16 -5.00
N TRP A 67 -13.00 -9.50 -5.45
CA TRP A 67 -13.07 -8.08 -5.84
C TRP A 67 -14.04 -7.83 -6.99
N SER A 68 -14.35 -8.84 -7.81
CA SER A 68 -15.25 -8.70 -8.96
C SER A 68 -16.69 -8.36 -8.54
N GLN A 69 -17.09 -8.68 -7.31
CA GLN A 69 -18.39 -8.33 -6.75
C GLN A 69 -18.60 -6.82 -6.62
N LEU A 70 -17.51 -6.03 -6.60
CA LEU A 70 -17.55 -4.56 -6.48
C LEU A 70 -17.70 -3.83 -7.82
N ARG A 71 -17.76 -4.55 -8.95
CA ARG A 71 -17.63 -3.97 -10.31
C ARG A 71 -18.66 -2.92 -10.70
N ASN A 72 -19.80 -2.84 -10.01
CA ASN A 72 -20.85 -1.87 -10.30
C ASN A 72 -20.79 -0.60 -9.45
N LEU A 73 -19.91 -0.56 -8.43
CA LEU A 73 -19.79 0.60 -7.55
C LEU A 73 -19.16 1.77 -8.30
N ARG A 74 -19.89 2.88 -8.37
CA ARG A 74 -19.49 4.11 -9.08
C ARG A 74 -18.99 5.20 -8.15
N LYS A 75 -19.32 5.15 -6.86
CA LYS A 75 -18.91 6.17 -5.87
C LYS A 75 -17.89 5.71 -4.82
N ILE A 76 -17.47 4.45 -4.86
CA ILE A 76 -16.53 3.94 -3.86
C ILE A 76 -15.22 4.74 -3.92
N ASP A 77 -14.85 5.36 -2.81
CA ASP A 77 -13.69 6.23 -2.66
C ASP A 77 -12.61 5.58 -1.79
N VAL A 78 -13.06 4.89 -0.73
CA VAL A 78 -12.17 4.30 0.27
C VAL A 78 -12.48 2.81 0.47
N ILE A 79 -11.44 1.99 0.34
CA ILE A 79 -11.43 0.60 0.80
C ILE A 79 -10.28 0.48 1.82
N ASP A 80 -10.62 0.11 3.06
CA ASP A 80 -9.69 -0.04 4.16
C ASP A 80 -9.91 -1.37 4.84
N ILE A 81 -8.97 -2.30 4.65
CA ILE A 81 -9.04 -3.65 5.17
C ILE A 81 -7.79 -3.91 5.99
N HIS A 82 -7.96 -4.32 7.23
CA HIS A 82 -6.83 -4.64 8.09
C HIS A 82 -7.10 -5.81 9.03
N LEU A 83 -6.04 -6.46 9.49
CA LEU A 83 -6.12 -7.64 10.37
C LEU A 83 -6.93 -8.76 9.73
N ILE A 84 -6.48 -9.24 8.58
CA ILE A 84 -7.11 -10.34 7.83
C ILE A 84 -6.09 -11.45 7.54
N SER A 85 -6.56 -12.67 7.30
CA SER A 85 -5.69 -13.83 6.99
C SER A 85 -5.57 -14.07 5.48
N MET A 86 -5.23 -13.01 4.73
CA MET A 86 -5.01 -13.07 3.27
C MET A 86 -3.52 -13.23 2.95
N TYR A 87 -3.20 -14.20 2.09
CA TYR A 87 -1.82 -14.54 1.72
C TYR A 87 -1.40 -14.00 0.34
N SER A 88 -2.36 -13.71 -0.53
CA SER A 88 -2.11 -13.25 -1.90
C SER A 88 -3.24 -12.37 -2.42
N ILE A 89 -2.92 -11.48 -3.38
CA ILE A 89 -3.91 -10.78 -4.19
C ILE A 89 -3.74 -11.19 -5.66
N GLU A 90 -4.48 -12.21 -6.08
CA GLU A 90 -4.34 -12.83 -7.40
C GLU A 90 -5.22 -12.19 -8.48
N GLN A 91 -6.38 -11.67 -8.08
CA GLN A 91 -7.37 -11.11 -9.00
C GLN A 91 -7.16 -9.61 -9.20
N GLU A 92 -7.38 -9.13 -10.42
CA GLU A 92 -7.40 -7.69 -10.70
C GLU A 92 -8.60 -7.04 -10.01
N PHE A 93 -8.40 -5.84 -9.45
CA PHE A 93 -9.53 -5.02 -9.03
C PHE A 93 -10.38 -4.66 -10.25
N PRO A 94 -11.73 -4.63 -10.13
CA PRO A 94 -12.56 -4.09 -11.19
C PRO A 94 -12.24 -2.60 -11.41
N SER A 95 -12.84 -2.02 -12.45
CA SER A 95 -12.63 -0.62 -12.81
C SER A 95 -13.29 0.35 -11.81
N LEU A 96 -12.69 0.51 -10.63
CA LEU A 96 -13.15 1.40 -9.57
C LEU A 96 -12.55 2.80 -9.75
N THR A 97 -13.02 3.51 -10.77
CA THR A 97 -12.45 4.81 -11.16
C THR A 97 -12.64 5.90 -10.10
N SER A 98 -13.56 5.76 -9.15
CA SER A 98 -13.75 6.73 -8.07
C SER A 98 -12.86 6.48 -6.85
N LEU A 99 -12.18 5.31 -6.79
CA LEU A 99 -11.39 4.92 -5.63
C LEU A 99 -10.11 5.76 -5.54
N THR A 100 -9.96 6.51 -4.46
CA THR A 100 -8.75 7.31 -4.20
C THR A 100 -7.86 6.73 -3.12
N SER A 101 -8.39 5.88 -2.24
CA SER A 101 -7.63 5.26 -1.15
C SER A 101 -7.87 3.76 -1.05
N LEU A 102 -6.79 2.99 -1.12
CA LEU A 102 -6.78 1.55 -0.90
C LEU A 102 -5.79 1.23 0.22
N SER A 103 -6.28 0.64 1.30
CA SER A 103 -5.47 0.08 2.37
C SER A 103 -5.77 -1.41 2.56
N ILE A 104 -4.73 -2.23 2.52
CA ILE A 104 -4.78 -3.65 2.86
C ILE A 104 -3.57 -3.93 3.76
N SER A 105 -3.79 -4.01 5.07
CA SER A 105 -2.70 -4.03 6.05
C SER A 105 -2.83 -5.11 7.11
N LYS A 106 -1.72 -5.46 7.76
CA LYS A 106 -1.69 -6.48 8.83
C LYS A 106 -2.32 -7.79 8.35
N ALA A 107 -1.90 -8.22 7.18
CA ALA A 107 -2.23 -9.51 6.61
C ALA A 107 -0.92 -10.28 6.33
N GLU A 108 -1.01 -11.39 5.59
CA GLU A 108 0.13 -12.26 5.31
C GLU A 108 0.47 -12.23 3.82
N ILE A 109 0.21 -11.08 3.17
CA ILE A 109 0.31 -10.94 1.72
C ILE A 109 1.78 -11.00 1.30
N SER A 110 2.15 -12.08 0.63
CA SER A 110 3.49 -12.28 0.06
C SER A 110 3.51 -12.16 -1.46
N PHE A 111 2.37 -12.38 -2.12
CA PHE A 111 2.23 -12.31 -3.57
C PHE A 111 1.15 -11.33 -4.01
N ILE A 112 1.49 -10.47 -4.98
CA ILE A 112 0.60 -9.51 -5.60
C ILE A 112 0.66 -9.70 -7.12
N HIS A 113 -0.49 -9.91 -7.75
CA HIS A 113 -0.55 -10.11 -9.19
C HIS A 113 -0.08 -8.85 -9.96
N PRO A 114 0.74 -8.98 -11.03
CA PRO A 114 1.32 -7.83 -11.74
C PRO A 114 0.33 -6.84 -12.38
N LYS A 115 -0.96 -7.14 -12.43
CA LYS A 115 -1.99 -6.25 -12.98
C LYS A 115 -3.05 -5.86 -11.95
N VAL A 116 -2.83 -6.20 -10.68
CA VAL A 116 -3.84 -6.09 -9.62
C VAL A 116 -4.48 -4.69 -9.59
N PHE A 117 -3.68 -3.62 -9.64
CA PHE A 117 -4.14 -2.23 -9.48
C PHE A 117 -4.52 -1.55 -10.80
N ARG A 118 -4.62 -2.30 -11.91
CA ARG A 118 -4.91 -1.72 -13.24
C ARG A 118 -6.25 -0.98 -13.27
N GLY A 119 -7.26 -1.49 -12.59
CA GLY A 119 -8.59 -0.87 -12.54
C GLY A 119 -8.69 0.44 -11.74
N LEU A 120 -7.64 0.83 -11.02
CA LEU A 120 -7.68 1.90 -10.01
C LEU A 120 -7.04 3.20 -10.55
N SER A 121 -7.61 3.79 -11.60
CA SER A 121 -6.98 4.88 -12.34
C SER A 121 -6.78 6.18 -11.56
N ASN A 122 -7.60 6.44 -10.52
CA ASN A 122 -7.56 7.66 -9.71
C ASN A 122 -7.02 7.42 -8.29
N LEU A 123 -6.32 6.30 -8.07
CA LEU A 123 -5.77 5.96 -6.76
C LEU A 123 -4.68 6.95 -6.36
N ARG A 124 -4.85 7.57 -5.20
CA ARG A 124 -3.91 8.56 -4.63
C ARG A 124 -3.11 7.99 -3.47
N MET A 125 -3.72 7.10 -2.68
CA MET A 125 -3.08 6.49 -1.51
C MET A 125 -3.14 4.98 -1.64
N LEU A 126 -1.96 4.34 -1.62
CA LEU A 126 -1.81 2.90 -1.56
C LEU A 126 -1.06 2.52 -0.28
N ILE A 127 -1.75 1.83 0.63
CA ILE A 127 -1.22 1.43 1.93
C ILE A 127 -1.24 -0.10 2.00
N LEU A 128 -0.05 -0.71 2.02
CA LEU A 128 0.17 -2.15 2.11
C LEU A 128 1.05 -2.50 3.32
N GLN A 129 0.92 -1.71 4.39
CA GLN A 129 1.74 -1.84 5.59
C GLN A 129 1.55 -3.19 6.31
N ASP A 130 2.58 -3.66 6.99
CA ASP A 130 2.57 -4.88 7.82
C ASP A 130 2.05 -6.11 7.03
N ASN A 131 2.72 -6.44 5.93
CA ASN A 131 2.49 -7.64 5.12
C ASN A 131 3.81 -8.41 4.92
N GLU A 132 3.83 -9.40 4.03
CA GLU A 132 5.03 -10.19 3.72
C GLU A 132 5.62 -9.91 2.32
N ILE A 133 5.35 -8.72 1.77
CA ILE A 133 5.72 -8.38 0.39
C ILE A 133 7.24 -8.28 0.27
N SER A 134 7.84 -9.11 -0.57
CA SER A 134 9.28 -9.09 -0.85
C SER A 134 9.65 -8.37 -2.14
N GLU A 135 8.67 -8.17 -3.04
CA GLU A 135 8.91 -7.59 -4.36
C GLU A 135 7.77 -6.68 -4.80
N MET A 136 8.13 -5.55 -5.41
CA MET A 136 7.21 -4.65 -6.11
C MET A 136 7.78 -4.31 -7.48
N SER A 137 6.91 -4.16 -8.47
CA SER A 137 7.32 -3.84 -9.83
C SER A 137 6.49 -2.73 -10.43
N ARG A 138 7.08 -1.98 -11.36
CA ARG A 138 6.40 -0.88 -12.06
C ARG A 138 5.13 -1.34 -12.79
N SER A 139 5.10 -2.59 -13.27
CA SER A 139 3.95 -3.15 -14.00
C SER A 139 2.71 -3.30 -13.13
N MET A 140 2.85 -3.44 -11.81
CA MET A 140 1.73 -3.49 -10.86
C MET A 140 0.94 -2.18 -10.80
N LEU A 141 1.56 -1.05 -11.15
CA LEU A 141 0.98 0.30 -11.04
C LEU A 141 0.81 0.98 -12.40
N PRO A 142 0.24 0.34 -13.45
CA PRO A 142 0.31 0.88 -14.81
C PRO A 142 -0.47 2.19 -14.94
N ASN A 143 -1.71 2.18 -14.45
CA ASN A 143 -2.65 3.29 -14.44
C ASN A 143 -2.53 4.20 -13.21
N PRO A 144 -2.50 3.69 -11.96
CA PRO A 144 -2.50 4.55 -10.77
C PRO A 144 -1.24 5.41 -10.62
N ALA A 145 -0.11 5.04 -11.23
CA ALA A 145 1.16 5.76 -11.09
C ALA A 145 1.07 7.28 -11.34
N LYS A 146 0.18 7.74 -12.22
CA LYS A 146 0.04 9.18 -12.49
C LYS A 146 -0.63 9.95 -11.37
N GLU A 147 -1.51 9.30 -10.61
CA GLU A 147 -2.33 9.93 -9.57
C GLU A 147 -1.82 9.66 -8.16
N LEU A 148 -1.01 8.61 -7.97
CA LEU A 148 -0.44 8.24 -6.68
C LEU A 148 0.33 9.41 -6.06
N TYR A 149 -0.09 9.75 -4.85
CA TYR A 149 0.49 10.78 -3.99
C TYR A 149 1.34 10.16 -2.87
N MET A 150 0.85 9.06 -2.30
CA MET A 150 1.48 8.36 -1.19
C MET A 150 1.48 6.84 -1.42
N ILE A 151 2.61 6.20 -1.16
CA ILE A 151 2.75 4.75 -1.10
C ILE A 151 3.35 4.39 0.25
N ASP A 152 2.66 3.55 1.01
CA ASP A 152 3.16 2.98 2.25
C ASP A 152 3.33 1.47 2.14
N LEU A 153 4.59 1.04 2.24
CA LEU A 153 5.04 -0.35 2.20
C LEU A 153 5.79 -0.70 3.49
N SER A 154 5.55 0.04 4.58
CA SER A 154 6.22 -0.20 5.86
C SER A 154 5.92 -1.58 6.43
N GLY A 155 6.85 -2.20 7.15
CA GLY A 155 6.63 -3.52 7.77
C GLY A 155 6.48 -4.65 6.77
N ASN A 156 7.23 -4.60 5.65
CA ASN A 156 7.28 -5.64 4.63
C ASN A 156 8.68 -6.29 4.58
N ARG A 157 8.93 -7.10 3.55
CA ARG A 157 10.20 -7.82 3.35
C ARG A 157 11.01 -7.27 2.17
N LEU A 158 10.80 -6.01 1.79
CA LEU A 158 11.45 -5.39 0.63
C LEU A 158 12.93 -5.14 0.93
N SER A 159 13.79 -5.43 -0.05
CA SER A 159 15.23 -5.19 0.06
C SER A 159 15.79 -4.34 -1.10
N SER A 160 15.03 -4.21 -2.18
CA SER A 160 15.37 -3.42 -3.36
C SER A 160 14.10 -3.13 -4.17
N PHE A 161 14.21 -2.23 -5.15
CA PHE A 161 13.23 -2.04 -6.20
C PHE A 161 13.89 -2.18 -7.57
N PRO A 162 13.14 -2.49 -8.63
CA PRO A 162 13.67 -2.40 -9.98
C PRO A 162 13.93 -0.92 -10.35
N PRO A 163 14.92 -0.61 -11.21
CA PRO A 163 15.29 0.77 -11.56
C PRO A 163 14.15 1.62 -12.12
N ASN A 164 13.15 0.98 -12.73
CA ASN A 164 12.00 1.67 -13.32
C ASN A 164 10.80 1.85 -12.37
N MET A 165 10.91 1.46 -11.09
CA MET A 165 9.79 1.42 -10.14
C MET A 165 9.02 2.75 -10.06
N PHE A 166 9.74 3.87 -10.04
CA PHE A 166 9.16 5.20 -9.83
C PHE A 166 9.00 6.04 -11.11
N ILE A 167 9.18 5.43 -12.29
CA ILE A 167 9.05 6.14 -13.57
C ILE A 167 7.59 6.61 -13.77
N ASN A 168 7.45 7.87 -14.20
CA ASN A 168 6.18 8.52 -14.51
C ASN A 168 5.21 8.58 -13.30
N MET A 169 5.73 8.91 -12.11
CA MET A 169 4.94 9.17 -10.91
C MET A 169 4.97 10.65 -10.50
N PRO A 170 4.51 11.59 -11.34
CA PRO A 170 4.71 13.04 -11.14
C PRO A 170 4.11 13.60 -9.85
N ASN A 171 3.01 12.98 -9.38
CA ASN A 171 2.27 13.40 -8.21
C ASN A 171 2.74 12.75 -6.90
N LEU A 172 3.64 11.76 -6.96
CA LEU A 172 4.14 11.09 -5.76
C LEU A 172 4.96 12.08 -4.93
N LYS A 173 4.67 12.11 -3.62
CA LYS A 173 5.34 12.98 -2.64
C LYS A 173 5.81 12.23 -1.40
N GLU A 174 5.19 11.11 -1.07
CA GLU A 174 5.45 10.40 0.17
C GLU A 174 5.65 8.91 -0.12
N LEU A 175 6.78 8.38 0.35
CA LEU A 175 7.13 6.97 0.24
C LEU A 175 7.61 6.46 1.60
N GLU A 176 6.86 5.55 2.17
CA GLU A 176 7.12 4.95 3.47
C GLU A 176 7.62 3.52 3.27
N LEU A 177 8.86 3.26 3.70
CA LEU A 177 9.56 1.98 3.58
C LEU A 177 10.14 1.54 4.92
N ASN A 178 9.52 1.98 6.01
CA ASN A 178 9.99 1.68 7.35
C ASN A 178 9.94 0.18 7.61
N ASN A 179 10.81 -0.34 8.47
CA ASN A 179 10.84 -1.72 8.93
C ASN A 179 10.82 -2.72 7.76
N ASN A 180 11.71 -2.51 6.78
CA ASN A 180 11.95 -3.43 5.66
C ASN A 180 13.38 -4.01 5.77
N HIS A 181 13.88 -4.59 4.68
CA HIS A 181 15.19 -5.25 4.61
C HIS A 181 16.17 -4.52 3.69
N PHE A 182 16.05 -3.20 3.53
CA PHE A 182 17.02 -2.42 2.77
C PHE A 182 18.37 -2.38 3.49
N VAL A 183 19.43 -2.77 2.76
CA VAL A 183 20.83 -2.71 3.22
C VAL A 183 21.62 -1.63 2.48
N THR A 184 21.20 -1.27 1.27
CA THR A 184 21.79 -0.21 0.46
C THR A 184 20.71 0.41 -0.43
N LEU A 185 21.00 1.55 -1.05
CA LEU A 185 20.13 2.21 -2.02
C LEU A 185 20.90 2.38 -3.32
N ASP A 186 20.41 1.72 -4.37
CA ASP A 186 20.93 1.84 -5.72
C ASP A 186 20.59 3.22 -6.31
N GLU A 187 21.59 3.90 -6.90
CA GLU A 187 21.41 5.26 -7.42
C GLU A 187 20.41 5.30 -8.57
N ASP A 188 20.49 4.35 -9.52
CA ASP A 188 19.58 4.31 -10.68
C ASP A 188 18.11 4.15 -10.27
N THR A 189 17.89 3.45 -9.15
CA THR A 189 16.55 3.20 -8.60
C THR A 189 16.03 4.37 -7.76
N PHE A 190 16.87 4.93 -6.89
CA PHE A 190 16.44 5.89 -5.86
C PHE A 190 16.75 7.35 -6.16
N ARG A 191 17.51 7.66 -7.21
CA ARG A 191 17.77 9.06 -7.59
C ARG A 191 16.49 9.86 -7.83
N TRP A 192 15.53 9.30 -8.57
CA TRP A 192 14.26 9.98 -8.81
C TRP A 192 13.48 10.24 -7.51
N PRO A 193 13.26 9.25 -6.61
CA PRO A 193 12.66 9.49 -5.31
C PRO A 193 13.34 10.59 -4.51
N PHE A 194 14.68 10.57 -4.41
CA PHE A 194 15.43 11.58 -3.66
C PHE A 194 15.29 12.99 -4.24
N GLU A 195 15.17 13.14 -5.56
CA GLU A 195 15.03 14.45 -6.21
C GLU A 195 13.59 15.00 -6.21
N ASN A 196 12.57 14.14 -6.10
CA ASN A 196 11.17 14.49 -6.37
C ASN A 196 10.22 14.36 -5.19
N LEU A 197 10.54 13.50 -4.21
CA LEU A 197 9.68 13.31 -3.03
C LEU A 197 9.87 14.42 -2.00
N LYS A 198 8.83 14.61 -1.20
CA LYS A 198 8.83 15.47 -0.02
C LYS A 198 9.26 14.70 1.22
N SER A 199 8.76 13.47 1.37
CA SER A 199 9.07 12.55 2.48
C SER A 199 9.52 11.20 1.92
N LEU A 200 10.61 10.68 2.47
CA LEU A 200 11.11 9.34 2.19
C LEU A 200 11.60 8.71 3.50
N MET A 201 10.93 7.67 3.94
CA MET A 201 11.17 7.09 5.26
C MET A 201 11.68 5.66 5.14
N PHE A 202 12.77 5.35 5.83
CA PHE A 202 13.41 4.04 5.88
C PHE A 202 13.79 3.64 7.31
N LYS A 203 13.10 4.17 8.32
CA LYS A 203 13.34 3.81 9.71
C LYS A 203 13.31 2.30 9.90
N GLY A 204 14.20 1.72 10.70
CA GLY A 204 14.19 0.28 10.97
C GLY A 204 14.72 -0.60 9.84
N ASN A 205 15.30 -0.03 8.79
CA ASN A 205 16.14 -0.77 7.84
C ASN A 205 17.58 -0.92 8.35
N SER A 206 18.34 -1.84 7.77
CA SER A 206 19.69 -2.21 8.21
C SER A 206 20.77 -1.70 7.26
N PHE A 207 20.83 -0.38 7.04
CA PHE A 207 21.74 0.20 6.05
C PHE A 207 23.21 -0.03 6.38
N ARG A 208 23.96 -0.52 5.38
CA ARG A 208 25.42 -0.51 5.35
C ARG A 208 25.90 0.77 4.67
N CYS A 209 26.38 1.70 5.47
CA CYS A 209 26.92 2.98 5.05
C CYS A 209 28.36 2.85 4.57
N ASP A 210 28.50 2.39 3.33
CA ASP A 210 29.77 2.28 2.61
C ASP A 210 29.79 3.14 1.34
N CYS A 211 30.77 2.94 0.47
CA CYS A 211 30.94 3.74 -0.74
C CYS A 211 29.71 3.76 -1.68
N ARG A 212 28.83 2.75 -1.62
CA ARG A 212 27.63 2.65 -2.48
C ARG A 212 26.57 3.70 -2.15
N LEU A 213 26.63 4.29 -0.96
CA LEU A 213 25.72 5.37 -0.54
C LEU A 213 26.31 6.77 -0.77
N ARG A 214 27.50 6.91 -1.38
CA ARG A 214 28.17 8.22 -1.56
C ARG A 214 27.36 9.24 -2.35
N TRP A 215 26.51 8.77 -3.27
CA TRP A 215 25.64 9.62 -4.08
C TRP A 215 24.63 10.42 -3.21
N LEU A 216 24.31 9.94 -2.01
CA LEU A 216 23.39 10.58 -1.06
C LEU A 216 23.96 11.81 -0.35
N VAL A 217 25.28 11.91 -0.20
CA VAL A 217 25.89 12.91 0.67
C VAL A 217 25.65 14.36 0.21
N ASN A 218 25.33 14.56 -1.07
CA ASN A 218 25.10 15.89 -1.64
C ASN A 218 23.63 16.15 -2.02
N THR A 219 22.71 15.23 -1.71
CA THR A 219 21.29 15.43 -2.00
C THR A 219 20.64 16.35 -0.96
N ARG A 220 20.07 17.48 -1.42
CA ARG A 220 19.34 18.45 -0.58
C ARG A 220 17.85 18.12 -0.40
N LYS A 221 17.44 16.95 -0.89
CA LYS A 221 16.08 16.43 -0.87
C LYS A 221 16.14 14.93 -0.54
N PRO A 222 15.05 14.33 -0.03
CA PRO A 222 13.75 14.95 0.30
C PRO A 222 13.84 15.90 1.52
N SER A 223 12.79 16.70 1.75
CA SER A 223 12.72 17.59 2.93
C SER A 223 12.62 16.82 4.25
N THR A 224 12.19 15.57 4.18
CA THR A 224 12.12 14.66 5.32
C THR A 224 12.70 13.32 4.88
N LEU A 225 13.81 12.93 5.51
CA LEU A 225 14.50 11.67 5.28
C LEU A 225 14.76 11.00 6.63
N GLU A 226 14.12 9.86 6.89
CA GLU A 226 14.44 9.06 8.09
C GLU A 226 15.19 7.80 7.68
N ALA A 227 16.52 7.84 7.74
CA ALA A 227 17.36 6.68 7.48
C ALA A 227 18.62 6.73 8.36
N LYS A 228 19.01 5.60 8.95
CA LYS A 228 20.18 5.50 9.84
C LYS A 228 21.05 4.32 9.43
N CYS A 229 22.36 4.47 9.60
CA CYS A 229 23.30 3.36 9.43
C CYS A 229 23.09 2.32 10.52
N ALA A 230 23.09 1.05 10.12
CA ALA A 230 23.29 -0.08 11.02
C ALA A 230 24.75 -0.58 10.98
N GLN A 231 25.42 -0.40 9.85
CA GLN A 231 26.81 -0.78 9.64
C GLN A 231 27.55 0.31 8.85
N PRO A 232 28.89 0.39 8.93
CA PRO A 232 29.77 -0.25 9.92
C PRO A 232 29.56 0.28 11.36
N ASP A 233 30.14 -0.39 12.36
CA ASP A 233 29.93 -0.08 13.79
C ASP A 233 30.24 1.38 14.16
N ASN A 234 31.27 1.96 13.54
CA ASN A 234 31.65 3.37 13.75
C ASN A 234 30.64 4.37 13.19
N LEU A 235 29.70 3.93 12.34
CA LEU A 235 28.61 4.75 11.81
C LEU A 235 27.25 4.33 12.38
N ASN A 236 27.17 3.30 13.23
CA ASN A 236 25.90 2.78 13.72
C ASN A 236 25.07 3.88 14.43
N GLY A 237 23.81 4.01 14.03
CA GLY A 237 22.86 5.01 14.53
C GLY A 237 22.98 6.40 13.89
N VAL A 238 24.03 6.66 13.11
CA VAL A 238 24.21 7.94 12.40
C VAL A 238 23.17 8.06 11.29
N ALA A 239 22.47 9.19 11.22
CA ALA A 239 21.49 9.45 10.18
C ALA A 239 22.18 9.70 8.83
N LEU A 240 21.64 9.12 7.74
CA LEU A 240 22.24 9.20 6.39
C LEU A 240 22.41 10.65 5.91
N GLU A 241 21.47 11.53 6.25
CA GLU A 241 21.52 12.97 5.93
C GLU A 241 22.70 13.72 6.57
N ASN A 242 23.29 13.17 7.64
CA ASN A 242 24.39 13.79 8.39
C ASN A 242 25.77 13.20 8.04
N ILE A 243 25.84 12.26 7.09
CA ILE A 243 27.08 11.59 6.73
C ILE A 243 27.84 12.39 5.67
N VAL A 244 29.16 12.42 5.79
CA VAL A 244 30.07 13.00 4.80
C VAL A 244 30.71 11.92 3.92
N SER A 245 31.02 12.26 2.67
CA SER A 245 31.47 11.29 1.66
C SER A 245 32.83 10.66 2.00
N SER A 246 33.67 11.38 2.74
CA SER A 246 34.99 10.91 3.18
C SER A 246 34.95 9.73 4.15
N VAL A 247 33.85 9.54 4.90
CA VAL A 247 33.72 8.42 5.85
C VAL A 247 33.03 7.20 5.24
N LEU A 248 32.50 7.31 4.02
CA LEU A 248 31.91 6.21 3.27
C LEU A 248 33.00 5.57 2.41
N TRP A 249 33.40 4.33 2.71
CA TRP A 249 34.44 3.61 1.97
C TRP A 249 34.06 2.14 1.79
N CYS A 250 34.58 1.51 0.74
CA CYS A 250 34.47 0.07 0.51
C CYS A 250 35.88 -0.52 0.55
N VAL A 251 36.00 -1.77 1.03
CA VAL A 251 37.22 -2.59 0.92
C VAL A 251 37.29 -3.18 -0.48
#